data_AF-A0AA96LIP6-F1
#
_entry.id   AF-A0AA96LIP6-F1
#
_cell.length_a   1.000
_cell.length_b   1.000
_cell.length_c   1.000
_cell.angle_alpha   90.00
_cell.angle_beta   90.00
_cell.angle_gamma   90.00
#
_symmetry.space_group_name_H-M   'P 1'
#
loop_
_entity.id
_entity.type
_entity.pdbx_description
1 polymer ?
#
loop_
_entity_poly.entity_id
_entity_poly.type
_entity_poly.pdbx_seq_one_letter_code
_entity_poly.pdbx_strand_id
1 'polypeptide(L)'
;MRRNKRLMHAKMNEDGMSLVEILIAVTIMSIISVTLMGYFTSAVDKSAQESRKIIGANLARLKAAELRDTFKSGYDEAIASQLASSPKFTGDLSSNGSDIMKGKLAPTEINGTLYHYLVELDKSSSRWESADPFRVDSDAYLAQMLITVYWSGQDSLDPPSAKLSTTLDTYLIKRW
;
A
#
# COMPACT_ATOMS: atom_id res chain seq x y z
N MET A 1 7.67 -79.38 32.27
CA MET A 1 6.81 -78.67 31.29
C MET A 1 7.46 -77.34 30.91
N ARG A 2 8.08 -77.23 29.72
CA ARG A 2 8.54 -75.95 29.16
C ARG A 2 7.78 -75.69 27.85
N ARG A 3 7.01 -74.60 27.83
CA ARG A 3 6.15 -74.15 26.72
C ARG A 3 7.05 -73.46 25.69
N ASN A 4 7.31 -74.10 24.56
CA ASN A 4 7.94 -73.44 23.41
C ASN A 4 6.95 -72.42 22.83
N LYS A 5 7.11 -71.14 23.20
CA LYS A 5 6.47 -70.02 22.50
C LYS A 5 7.09 -69.95 21.11
N ARG A 6 6.32 -70.32 20.08
CA ARG A 6 6.64 -70.00 18.70
C ARG A 6 6.77 -68.48 18.59
N LEU A 7 7.96 -68.00 18.25
CA LEU A 7 8.15 -66.64 17.76
C LEU A 7 7.27 -66.52 16.50
N MET A 8 6.14 -65.82 16.62
CA MET A 8 5.47 -65.25 15.45
C MET A 8 6.46 -64.22 14.90
N HIS A 9 7.29 -64.63 13.95
CA HIS A 9 7.79 -63.68 12.97
C HIS A 9 6.55 -63.09 12.31
N ALA A 10 6.24 -61.84 12.65
CA ALA A 10 5.47 -60.99 11.77
C ALA A 10 6.26 -61.00 10.45
N LYS A 11 5.77 -61.73 9.44
CA LYS A 11 6.24 -61.55 8.08
C LYS A 11 6.06 -60.06 7.80
N MET A 12 7.16 -59.30 7.78
CA MET A 12 7.15 -58.06 7.04
C MET A 12 6.75 -58.47 5.63
N ASN A 13 5.60 -57.98 5.19
CA ASN A 13 5.09 -58.24 3.87
C ASN A 13 6.06 -57.54 2.92
N GLU A 14 7.04 -58.27 2.40
CA GLU A 14 8.03 -57.81 1.41
C GLU A 14 7.46 -57.86 -0.02
N ASP A 15 6.13 -57.77 -0.16
CA ASP A 15 5.51 -57.53 -1.46
C ASP A 15 5.93 -56.12 -1.88
N GLY A 16 6.83 -56.04 -2.85
CA GLY A 16 7.30 -54.77 -3.41
C GLY A 16 6.14 -53.89 -3.84
N MET A 17 6.31 -52.58 -3.72
CA MET A 17 5.28 -51.58 -4.02
C MET A 17 4.74 -51.81 -5.43
N SER A 18 3.44 -52.07 -5.56
CA SER A 18 2.82 -52.36 -6.85
C SER A 18 2.84 -51.10 -7.73
N LEU A 19 3.03 -51.27 -9.04
CA LEU A 19 2.99 -50.16 -10.01
C LEU A 19 1.69 -49.36 -9.90
N VAL A 20 0.58 -50.05 -9.59
CA VAL A 20 -0.74 -49.43 -9.38
C VAL A 20 -0.74 -48.53 -8.14
N GLU A 21 -0.10 -48.95 -7.04
CA GLU A 21 -0.02 -48.16 -5.81
C GLU A 21 0.80 -46.89 -6.02
N ILE A 22 1.92 -47.00 -6.75
CA ILE A 22 2.74 -45.84 -7.14
C ILE A 22 1.91 -44.87 -8.00
N LEU A 23 1.15 -45.39 -8.97
CA LEU A 23 0.35 -44.56 -9.86
C LEU A 23 -0.75 -43.82 -9.09
N ILE A 24 -1.42 -44.48 -8.13
CA ILE A 24 -2.41 -43.85 -7.25
C ILE A 24 -1.75 -42.78 -6.37
N ALA A 25 -0.61 -43.08 -5.76
CA ALA A 25 0.12 -42.13 -4.91
C ALA A 25 0.56 -40.88 -5.68
N VAL A 26 1.11 -41.04 -6.89
CA VAL A 26 1.51 -39.93 -7.77
C VAL A 26 0.31 -39.10 -8.22
N THR A 27 -0.83 -39.74 -8.49
CA THR A 27 -2.06 -39.04 -8.88
C THR A 27 -2.59 -38.18 -7.74
N ILE A 28 -2.64 -38.73 -6.52
CA ILE A 28 -3.05 -37.98 -5.32
C ILE A 28 -2.08 -36.83 -5.04
N MET A 29 -0.77 -37.08 -5.08
CA MET A 29 0.25 -36.04 -4.94
C MET A 29 0.06 -34.92 -5.96
N SER A 30 -0.17 -35.27 -7.23
CA SER A 30 -0.32 -34.30 -8.32
C SER A 30 -1.53 -33.38 -8.10
N ILE A 31 -2.67 -33.93 -7.69
CA ILE A 31 -3.88 -33.14 -7.35
C ILE A 31 -3.57 -32.17 -6.21
N ILE A 32 -2.92 -32.65 -5.15
CA ILE A 32 -2.55 -31.82 -3.99
C ILE A 32 -1.56 -30.72 -4.40
N SER A 33 -0.52 -31.05 -5.17
CA SER A 33 0.50 -30.08 -5.60
C SER A 33 -0.08 -28.95 -6.44
N VAL A 34 -0.98 -29.24 -7.38
CA VAL A 34 -1.62 -28.20 -8.21
C VAL A 34 -2.45 -27.24 -7.34
N THR A 35 -3.23 -27.78 -6.40
CA THR A 35 -4.02 -26.94 -5.50
C THR A 35 -3.15 -26.09 -4.58
N LEU A 36 -2.07 -26.64 -4.03
CA LEU A 36 -1.10 -25.90 -3.21
C LEU A 36 -0.42 -24.77 -3.99
N MET A 37 -0.05 -25.01 -5.26
CA MET A 37 0.57 -23.98 -6.09
C MET A 37 -0.38 -22.80 -6.34
N GLY A 38 -1.69 -23.06 -6.50
CA GLY A 38 -2.70 -22.02 -6.59
C GLY A 38 -2.77 -21.13 -5.34
N TYR A 39 -2.72 -21.73 -4.14
CA TYR A 39 -2.66 -20.97 -2.90
C TYR A 39 -1.34 -20.22 -2.73
N PHE A 40 -0.21 -20.84 -3.11
CA PHE A 40 1.11 -20.23 -3.00
C PHE A 40 1.23 -19.00 -3.89
N THR A 41 0.84 -19.10 -5.15
CA THR A 41 0.84 -17.96 -6.09
C THR A 41 -0.04 -16.81 -5.58
N SER A 42 -1.25 -17.09 -5.11
CA SER A 42 -2.13 -16.08 -4.52
C SER A 42 -1.52 -15.43 -3.26
N ALA A 43 -0.86 -16.21 -2.41
CA ALA A 43 -0.19 -15.69 -1.22
C ALA A 43 1.02 -14.80 -1.58
N VAL A 44 1.80 -15.19 -2.59
CA VAL A 44 2.92 -14.41 -3.10
C VAL A 44 2.43 -13.08 -3.69
N ASP A 45 1.38 -13.10 -4.51
CA ASP A 45 0.81 -11.88 -5.09
C ASP A 45 0.29 -10.93 -4.01
N LYS A 46 -0.39 -11.47 -2.99
CA LYS A 46 -0.85 -10.68 -1.85
C LYS A 46 0.32 -10.12 -1.05
N SER A 47 1.38 -10.90 -0.84
CA SER A 47 2.61 -10.44 -0.17
C SER A 47 3.29 -9.31 -0.95
N ALA A 48 3.37 -9.44 -2.27
CA ALA A 48 3.93 -8.39 -3.13
C ALA A 48 3.07 -7.12 -3.08
N GLN A 49 1.74 -7.26 -3.08
CA GLN A 49 0.83 -6.12 -2.95
C GLN A 49 0.99 -5.40 -1.60
N GLU A 50 1.06 -6.13 -0.49
CA GLU A 50 1.28 -5.54 0.83
C GLU A 50 2.68 -4.89 0.94
N SER A 51 3.71 -5.49 0.34
CA SER A 51 5.03 -4.89 0.24
C SER A 51 4.98 -3.52 -0.47
N ARG A 52 4.29 -3.42 -1.61
CA ARG A 52 4.10 -2.15 -2.33
C ARG A 52 3.34 -1.11 -1.49
N LYS A 53 2.32 -1.54 -0.74
CA LYS A 53 1.59 -0.63 0.17
C LYS A 53 2.47 -0.08 1.27
N ILE A 54 3.35 -0.90 1.86
CA ILE A 54 4.31 -0.46 2.89
C ILE A 54 5.29 0.54 2.29
N ILE A 55 5.83 0.26 1.11
CA ILE A 55 6.70 1.18 0.38
C ILE A 55 5.96 2.50 0.11
N GLY A 56 4.74 2.44 -0.43
CA GLY A 56 3.90 3.60 -0.70
C GLY A 56 3.59 4.43 0.55
N ALA A 57 3.31 3.78 1.69
CA ALA A 57 3.10 4.47 2.97
C ALA A 57 4.36 5.21 3.44
N ASN A 58 5.53 4.59 3.30
CA ASN A 58 6.79 5.22 3.69
C ASN A 58 7.18 6.36 2.75
N LEU A 59 6.95 6.21 1.45
CA LEU A 59 7.11 7.28 0.47
C LEU A 59 6.17 8.45 0.77
N ALA A 60 4.91 8.18 1.12
CA ALA A 60 3.95 9.21 1.50
C ALA A 60 4.41 9.99 2.74
N ARG A 61 4.95 9.30 3.75
CA ARG A 61 5.50 9.93 4.96
C ARG A 61 6.74 10.78 4.66
N LEU A 62 7.64 10.27 3.84
CA LEU A 62 8.83 11.00 3.42
C LEU A 62 8.43 12.29 2.69
N LYS A 63 7.49 12.19 1.74
CA LYS A 63 6.98 13.34 1.01
C LYS A 63 6.20 14.31 1.89
N ALA A 64 5.46 13.82 2.88
CA ALA A 64 4.81 14.67 3.87
C ALA A 64 5.82 15.55 4.62
N ALA A 65 6.96 14.96 5.03
CA ALA A 65 8.00 15.69 5.73
C ALA A 65 8.67 16.74 4.81
N GLU A 66 9.04 16.35 3.59
CA GLU A 66 9.64 17.27 2.60
C GLU A 66 8.73 18.45 2.28
N LEU A 67 7.44 18.18 2.05
CA LEU A 67 6.44 19.21 1.77
C LEU A 67 6.24 20.10 3.00
N ARG A 68 6.11 19.52 4.20
CA ARG A 68 5.97 20.30 5.43
C ARG A 68 7.13 21.27 5.65
N ASP A 69 8.36 20.84 5.41
CA ASP A 69 9.53 21.70 5.55
C ASP A 69 9.58 22.79 4.47
N THR A 70 9.16 22.47 3.25
CA THR A 70 9.03 23.46 2.16
C THR A 70 7.95 24.49 2.47
N PHE A 71 6.84 24.07 3.08
CA PHE A 71 5.75 24.96 3.41
C PHE A 71 6.05 25.88 4.58
N LYS A 72 6.90 25.49 5.54
CA LYS A 72 7.32 26.38 6.63
C LYS A 72 7.93 27.70 6.15
N SER A 73 8.62 27.71 5.00
CA SER A 73 9.30 28.91 4.49
C SER A 73 8.51 29.71 3.46
N GLY A 74 7.36 29.21 2.97
CA GLY A 74 6.63 29.78 1.83
C GLY A 74 5.11 29.79 1.94
N TYR A 75 4.56 29.64 3.16
CA TYR A 75 3.12 29.42 3.35
C TYR A 75 2.22 30.62 2.96
N ASP A 76 2.68 31.86 3.19
CA ASP A 76 1.77 32.97 3.50
C ASP A 76 0.99 33.59 2.33
N GLU A 77 1.44 33.57 1.07
CA GLU A 77 0.71 34.26 -0.03
C GLU A 77 0.18 33.34 -1.14
N ALA A 78 0.95 32.33 -1.55
CA ALA A 78 0.58 31.50 -2.70
C ALA A 78 -0.44 30.38 -2.36
N ILE A 79 -0.45 29.89 -1.12
CA ILE A 79 -1.24 28.71 -0.75
C ILE A 79 -2.56 29.09 -0.11
N ALA A 80 -2.59 30.18 0.67
CA ALA A 80 -3.82 30.71 1.26
C ALA A 80 -4.87 31.05 0.19
N SER A 81 -4.43 31.58 -0.96
CA SER A 81 -5.29 31.87 -2.11
C SER A 81 -5.74 30.61 -2.86
N GLN A 82 -4.88 29.57 -2.95
CA GLN A 82 -5.20 28.31 -3.63
C GLN A 82 -6.07 27.36 -2.79
N LEU A 83 -5.97 27.40 -1.46
CA LEU A 83 -6.79 26.61 -0.52
C LEU A 83 -8.30 26.91 -0.61
N ALA A 84 -8.70 27.97 -1.32
CA ALA A 84 -10.11 28.27 -1.56
C ALA A 84 -10.82 27.21 -2.42
N SER A 85 -10.08 26.44 -3.23
CA SER A 85 -10.61 25.48 -4.21
C SER A 85 -10.15 24.02 -4.01
N SER A 86 -9.59 23.70 -2.84
CA SER A 86 -9.06 22.36 -2.49
C SER A 86 -8.16 21.75 -3.59
N PRO A 87 -7.01 22.36 -3.87
CA PRO A 87 -6.23 22.06 -5.07
C PRO A 87 -5.58 20.68 -5.00
N LYS A 88 -5.58 20.00 -6.14
CA LYS A 88 -4.90 18.73 -6.36
C LYS A 88 -3.66 18.92 -7.22
N PHE A 89 -2.57 18.22 -6.87
CA PHE A 89 -1.27 18.29 -7.54
C PHE A 89 -0.76 16.89 -7.84
N THR A 90 -0.25 16.63 -9.04
CA THR A 90 0.38 15.37 -9.38
C THR A 90 1.53 15.57 -10.37
N GLY A 91 2.64 14.83 -10.19
CA GLY A 91 3.79 14.87 -11.09
C GLY A 91 4.33 16.29 -11.36
N ASP A 92 4.71 16.54 -12.62
CA ASP A 92 4.98 17.88 -13.15
C ASP A 92 3.73 18.59 -13.68
N LEU A 93 2.56 17.93 -13.59
CA LEU A 93 1.26 18.49 -13.95
C LEU A 93 0.77 19.38 -12.81
N SER A 94 1.43 20.53 -12.61
CA SER A 94 0.88 21.64 -11.85
C SER A 94 -0.22 22.32 -12.69
N SER A 95 -1.33 21.62 -12.92
CA SER A 95 -2.51 22.19 -13.59
C SER A 95 -3.06 23.44 -12.88
N ASN A 96 -2.62 23.72 -11.65
CA ASN A 96 -2.91 24.92 -10.86
C ASN A 96 -1.71 25.85 -10.59
N GLY A 97 -0.60 25.75 -11.34
CA GLY A 97 0.41 26.83 -11.35
C GLY A 97 1.09 27.14 -10.02
N SER A 98 1.16 26.19 -9.08
CA SER A 98 1.94 26.35 -7.85
C SER A 98 3.42 26.08 -8.15
N ASP A 99 4.21 27.15 -8.30
CA ASP A 99 5.69 27.05 -8.40
C ASP A 99 6.30 26.30 -7.21
N ILE A 100 5.61 26.28 -6.06
CA ILE A 100 6.03 25.59 -4.84
C ILE A 100 6.05 24.07 -5.03
N MET A 101 5.14 23.52 -5.85
CA MET A 101 5.02 22.07 -6.09
C MET A 101 5.83 21.56 -7.29
N LYS A 102 6.36 22.47 -8.12
CA LYS A 102 7.05 22.11 -9.36
C LYS A 102 8.30 21.28 -9.09
N GLY A 103 8.41 20.11 -9.74
CA GLY A 103 9.51 19.18 -9.57
C GLY A 103 9.60 18.47 -8.21
N LYS A 104 8.64 18.71 -7.28
CA LYS A 104 8.62 18.08 -5.95
C LYS A 104 7.90 16.73 -5.93
N LEU A 105 6.97 16.56 -6.86
CA LEU A 105 6.13 15.36 -7.01
C LEU A 105 6.60 14.44 -8.13
N ALA A 106 7.88 14.53 -8.52
CA ALA A 106 8.47 13.65 -9.52
C ALA A 106 8.32 12.17 -9.11
N PRO A 107 7.95 11.27 -10.04
CA PRO A 107 7.75 9.87 -9.73
C PRO A 107 9.05 9.19 -9.29
N THR A 108 8.95 8.13 -8.50
CA THR A 108 10.09 7.41 -7.93
C THR A 108 10.01 5.94 -8.28
N GLU A 109 11.07 5.35 -8.83
CA GLU A 109 11.13 3.93 -9.14
C GLU A 109 11.80 3.15 -7.99
N ILE A 110 11.11 2.14 -7.46
CA ILE A 110 11.66 1.22 -6.46
C ILE A 110 11.31 -0.21 -6.88
N ASN A 111 12.34 -1.06 -7.01
CA ASN A 111 12.20 -2.47 -7.39
C ASN A 111 11.39 -2.68 -8.70
N GLY A 112 11.62 -1.84 -9.71
CA GLY A 112 10.93 -1.91 -11.01
C GLY A 112 9.45 -1.47 -10.97
N THR A 113 8.99 -0.92 -9.85
CA THR A 113 7.66 -0.31 -9.72
C THR A 113 7.82 1.21 -9.66
N LEU A 114 7.17 1.92 -10.58
CA LEU A 114 7.11 3.37 -10.58
C LEU A 114 5.98 3.84 -9.65
N TYR A 115 6.34 4.70 -8.70
CA TYR A 115 5.42 5.30 -7.74
C TYR A 115 5.19 6.77 -8.10
N HIS A 116 3.92 7.15 -8.13
CA HIS A 116 3.44 8.48 -8.45
C HIS A 116 2.83 9.12 -7.20
N TYR A 117 2.82 10.45 -7.16
CA TYR A 117 2.34 11.22 -6.03
C TYR A 117 1.16 12.08 -6.46
N LEU A 118 0.10 12.04 -5.66
CA LEU A 118 -1.06 12.93 -5.74
C LEU A 118 -1.20 13.61 -4.38
N VAL A 119 -1.13 14.93 -4.37
CA VAL A 119 -1.28 15.75 -3.16
C VAL A 119 -2.54 16.57 -3.29
N GLU A 120 -3.42 16.46 -2.32
CA GLU A 120 -4.63 17.26 -2.20
C GLU A 120 -4.55 18.09 -0.91
N LEU A 121 -4.71 19.40 -1.05
CA LEU A 121 -4.78 20.31 0.08
C LEU A 121 -6.23 20.68 0.30
N ASP A 122 -6.74 20.49 1.51
CA ASP A 122 -8.11 20.87 1.86
C ASP A 122 -8.15 21.74 3.12
N LYS A 123 -9.24 22.49 3.28
CA LYS A 123 -9.56 23.14 4.56
C LYS A 123 -9.95 22.03 5.53
N SER A 124 -9.36 22.04 6.72
CA SER A 124 -9.65 21.03 7.75
C SER A 124 -11.14 20.96 8.15
N SER A 125 -11.93 21.99 7.86
CA SER A 125 -13.37 22.08 8.16
C SER A 125 -14.25 21.01 7.53
N SER A 126 -13.82 20.34 6.45
CA SER A 126 -14.63 19.31 5.79
C SER A 126 -14.80 18.05 6.66
N ARG A 127 -13.91 17.83 7.64
CA ARG A 127 -13.94 16.68 8.57
C ARG A 127 -14.72 16.92 9.85
N TRP A 128 -14.87 18.17 10.28
CA TRP A 128 -15.51 18.51 11.55
C TRP A 128 -17.02 18.65 11.39
N GLU A 129 -17.78 18.09 12.33
CA GLU A 129 -19.21 18.37 12.41
C GLU A 129 -19.45 19.88 12.56
N SER A 130 -20.54 20.38 11.98
CA SER A 130 -20.89 21.81 11.96
C SER A 130 -20.94 22.46 13.35
N ALA A 131 -21.09 21.66 14.41
CA ALA A 131 -21.23 22.08 15.79
C ALA A 131 -19.94 21.99 16.61
N ASP A 132 -18.81 21.54 16.03
CA ASP A 132 -17.58 21.37 16.80
C ASP A 132 -16.91 22.73 17.11
N PRO A 133 -16.75 23.11 18.39
CA PRO A 133 -16.16 24.38 18.78
C PRO A 133 -14.68 24.50 18.39
N PHE A 134 -13.96 23.39 18.21
CA PHE A 134 -12.54 23.40 17.82
C PHE A 134 -12.32 23.62 16.32
N ARG A 135 -13.38 23.60 15.51
CA ARG A 135 -13.33 23.76 14.05
C ARG A 135 -12.81 25.13 13.63
N VAL A 136 -13.31 26.20 14.25
CA VAL A 136 -12.96 27.59 13.88
C VAL A 136 -11.51 27.89 14.24
N ASP A 137 -11.06 27.43 15.41
CA ASP A 137 -9.69 27.61 15.86
C ASP A 137 -8.70 26.75 15.06
N SER A 138 -9.03 25.48 14.81
CA SER A 138 -8.14 24.57 14.08
C SER A 138 -7.94 24.99 12.62
N ASP A 139 -9.00 25.47 11.95
CA ASP A 139 -8.91 25.95 10.57
C ASP A 139 -8.03 27.20 10.43
N ALA A 140 -7.86 27.99 11.49
CA ALA A 140 -6.96 29.14 11.46
C ALA A 140 -5.47 28.71 11.43
N TYR A 141 -5.15 27.56 12.01
CA TYR A 141 -3.76 27.11 12.20
C TYR A 141 -3.38 25.87 11.40
N LEU A 142 -4.34 25.08 10.91
CA LEU A 142 -4.10 23.84 10.20
C LEU A 142 -4.72 23.85 8.80
N ALA A 143 -4.02 23.27 7.84
CA ALA A 143 -4.56 22.85 6.55
C ALA A 143 -4.39 21.34 6.45
N GLN A 144 -5.41 20.64 5.97
CA GLN A 144 -5.31 19.21 5.73
C GLN A 144 -4.53 18.97 4.44
N MET A 145 -3.65 17.98 4.46
CA MET A 145 -2.87 17.54 3.30
C MET A 145 -3.02 16.03 3.18
N LEU A 146 -3.63 15.60 2.08
CA LEU A 146 -3.78 14.21 1.71
C LEU A 146 -2.71 13.87 0.68
N ILE A 147 -1.81 12.95 1.02
CA ILE A 147 -0.77 12.47 0.10
C ILE A 147 -1.11 11.05 -0.29
N THR A 148 -1.55 10.88 -1.53
CA THR A 148 -1.82 9.57 -2.13
C THR A 148 -0.63 9.16 -2.98
N VAL A 149 -0.01 8.04 -2.64
CA VAL A 149 1.01 7.38 -3.45
C VAL A 149 0.35 6.24 -4.21
N TYR A 150 0.55 6.19 -5.52
CA TYR A 150 -0.04 5.16 -6.36
C TYR A 150 0.95 4.57 -7.36
N TRP A 151 0.68 3.35 -7.81
CA TRP A 151 1.52 2.61 -8.75
C TRP A 151 0.71 1.99 -9.90
N SER A 152 -0.42 2.61 -10.23
CA SER A 152 -1.07 2.42 -11.54
C SER A 152 -0.31 3.23 -12.57
N GLY A 153 0.14 2.62 -13.67
CA GLY A 153 0.99 3.26 -14.70
C GLY A 153 0.32 4.37 -15.53
N GLN A 154 -0.62 5.12 -14.95
CA GLN A 154 -1.30 6.24 -15.57
C GLN A 154 -1.36 7.39 -14.57
N ASP A 155 -0.78 8.54 -14.94
CA ASP A 155 -0.90 9.77 -14.16
C ASP A 155 -2.35 10.25 -14.19
N SER A 156 -2.94 10.44 -13.00
CA SER A 156 -4.30 10.94 -12.84
C SER A 156 -4.40 11.88 -11.65
N LEU A 157 -5.27 12.88 -11.75
CA LEU A 157 -5.67 13.73 -10.63
C LEU A 157 -6.74 13.04 -9.74
N ASP A 158 -7.30 11.95 -10.22
CA ASP A 158 -8.23 11.12 -9.45
C ASP A 158 -7.47 10.02 -8.70
N PRO A 159 -7.77 9.80 -7.41
CA PRO A 159 -7.12 8.75 -6.65
C PRO A 159 -7.47 7.38 -7.27
N PRO A 160 -6.46 6.57 -7.62
CA PRO A 160 -6.72 5.24 -8.17
C PRO A 160 -7.23 4.30 -7.07
N SER A 161 -7.73 3.14 -7.49
CA SER A 161 -8.28 2.11 -6.59
C SER A 161 -7.39 1.87 -5.37
N ALA A 162 -7.98 1.72 -4.18
CA ALA A 162 -7.28 1.44 -2.92
C ALA A 162 -6.40 0.17 -2.94
N LYS A 163 -6.53 -0.67 -3.97
CA LYS A 163 -5.61 -1.81 -4.21
C LYS A 163 -4.23 -1.37 -4.72
N LEU A 164 -4.17 -0.23 -5.39
CA LEU A 164 -2.99 0.30 -6.10
C LEU A 164 -2.54 1.66 -5.56
N SER A 165 -3.08 2.06 -4.40
CA SER A 165 -2.77 3.33 -3.76
C SER A 165 -2.70 3.19 -2.24
N THR A 166 -1.93 4.08 -1.64
CA THR A 166 -1.91 4.31 -0.20
C THR A 166 -2.00 5.81 0.04
N THR A 167 -2.97 6.23 0.84
CA THR A 167 -3.16 7.64 1.21
C THR A 167 -2.72 7.87 2.65
N LEU A 168 -1.93 8.93 2.84
CA LEU A 168 -1.56 9.46 4.14
C LEU A 168 -2.32 10.76 4.38
N ASP A 169 -3.05 10.80 5.49
CA ASP A 169 -3.69 12.00 6.01
C ASP A 169 -2.75 12.70 6.99
N THR A 170 -2.44 13.97 6.72
CA THR A 170 -1.53 14.78 7.54
C THR A 170 -1.95 16.24 7.52
N TYR A 171 -1.33 17.07 8.37
CA TYR A 171 -1.64 18.49 8.49
C TYR A 171 -0.41 19.36 8.24
N LEU A 172 -0.65 20.47 7.55
CA LEU A 172 0.26 21.59 7.43
C LEU A 172 -0.11 22.63 8.48
N ILE A 173 0.90 23.23 9.10
CA ILE A 173 0.72 24.31 10.07
C ILE A 173 0.81 25.63 9.30
N LYS A 174 -0.25 26.45 9.35
CA LYS A 174 -0.39 27.71 8.60
C LYS A 174 0.48 28.84 9.14
N ARG A 175 0.72 28.85 10.45
CA ARG A 175 1.51 29.87 11.14
C ARG A 175 2.49 29.18 12.08
N TRP A 176 3.78 29.36 11.79
CA TRP A 176 4.87 29.04 12.70
C TRP A 176 5.28 30.30 13.45
#